data_AF-A0A4R3H517-F1
#
_entry.id   AF-A0A4R3H517-F1
#
_cell.length_a   1.000
_cell.length_b   1.000
_cell.length_c   1.000
_cell.angle_alpha   90.00
_cell.angle_beta   90.00
_cell.angle_gamma   90.00
#
_symmetry.space_group_name_H-M   'P 1'
#
loop_
_entity.id
_entity.type
_entity.pdbx_description
1 polymer ?
#
loop_
_entity_poly.entity_id
_entity_poly.type
_entity_poly.pdbx_seq_one_letter_code
_entity_poly.pdbx_strand_id
1 'polypeptide(L)'
;MRIKVLLLAGAVAFGAGPVMAGEPSDWVRCDGLAKPENAAVTLGRLVPAIMTAGLMGLPEASREAPAAQGSDGVKACDTVLADPMLDRYWARKVNLLKARALHQVEAGNLDAALADLTATHEVAAGNVDDATFARSLGASTQLFEAATKLKKERFDEASALAIKAADARPYSLEVGLAAVRILNVDPRWSPDKDRVLTRVAALEPDLLVARAQSREWGGQYAAAAADWSAAADSQASSLGDIGLPRGFTLPATTGDPVFVARAALAFARAGQNAQAGPLIARFKAAAAAPPAADDKDRLASLAATLRANQAKTAQRFITVAEAWVQVNDGKIDEARATLETLNNELPATPATLDLIQKLRPPTPAGMVSLAPSGVAQMEMLMASNRTDALKRLDPASFAKALPPLERADRSYSKQSAWFKPNGFKDKKTADGKGASIEFSGAFSTHAAVEEMMLLRAAQLARDAGKPGFVIRKRADYQQYMVQTMYGAEISRSANGFKTTAEVQFVDTPPEVADGLVFNADKVWNDLSPIYTTPAQGKS
;
A
#
# COMPACT_ATOMS: atom_id res chain seq x y z
N MET A 1 49.51 3.31 65.03
CA MET A 1 50.00 4.56 64.40
C MET A 1 49.37 4.63 63.00
N ARG A 2 48.33 5.46 62.82
CA ARG A 2 47.54 5.57 61.57
C ARG A 2 48.00 6.80 60.81
N ILE A 3 48.56 6.63 59.61
CA ILE A 3 48.88 7.73 58.71
C ILE A 3 47.72 7.88 57.72
N LYS A 4 47.04 9.02 57.80
CA LYS A 4 46.02 9.47 56.82
C LYS A 4 46.76 10.15 55.67
N VAL A 5 46.63 9.63 54.47
CA VAL A 5 47.01 10.30 53.23
C VAL A 5 45.76 10.94 52.64
N LEU A 6 45.75 12.28 52.55
CA LEU A 6 44.77 13.05 51.78
C LEU A 6 45.25 13.11 50.33
N LEU A 7 44.44 12.62 49.39
CA LEU A 7 44.57 12.85 47.96
C LEU A 7 43.46 13.80 47.53
N LEU A 8 43.81 15.04 47.18
CA LEU A 8 42.95 15.98 46.48
C LEU A 8 42.89 15.57 45.00
N ALA A 9 41.75 15.06 44.55
CA ALA A 9 41.44 14.93 43.13
C ALA A 9 40.56 16.12 42.70
N GLY A 10 41.14 17.08 41.99
CA GLY A 10 40.41 18.15 41.32
C GLY A 10 39.75 17.63 40.05
N ALA A 11 38.48 17.24 40.13
CA ALA A 11 37.67 16.93 38.97
C ALA A 11 37.17 18.24 38.34
N VAL A 12 37.82 18.67 37.25
CA VAL A 12 37.23 19.67 36.33
C VAL A 12 36.17 18.96 35.50
N ALA A 13 34.94 18.96 36.00
CA ALA A 13 33.78 18.55 35.22
C ALA A 13 33.48 19.67 34.20
N PHE A 14 33.91 19.48 32.95
CA PHE A 14 33.32 20.20 31.82
C PHE A 14 31.88 19.70 31.67
N GLY A 15 30.97 20.30 32.42
CA GLY A 15 29.53 20.12 32.23
C GLY A 15 29.11 20.75 30.93
N ALA A 16 29.15 19.99 29.83
CA ALA A 16 28.35 20.29 28.66
C ALA A 16 26.89 20.13 29.08
N GLY A 17 26.29 21.23 29.57
CA GLY A 17 24.85 21.26 29.80
C GLY A 17 24.13 20.93 28.48
N PRO A 18 22.99 20.23 28.53
CA PRO A 18 22.19 20.00 27.33
C PRO A 18 21.91 21.37 26.71
N VAL A 19 22.35 21.56 25.47
CA VAL A 19 21.95 22.70 24.66
C VAL A 19 20.43 22.66 24.62
N MET A 20 19.77 23.57 25.32
CA MET A 20 18.32 23.67 25.35
C MET A 20 17.86 23.98 23.93
N ALA A 21 17.45 22.95 23.18
CA ALA A 21 16.80 23.15 21.90
C ALA A 21 15.58 24.03 22.16
N GLY A 22 15.56 25.22 21.55
CA GLY A 22 14.44 26.16 21.70
C GLY A 22 13.10 25.51 21.32
N GLU A 23 12.00 26.09 21.78
CA GLU A 23 10.67 25.63 21.37
C GLU A 23 10.57 25.62 19.84
N PRO A 24 10.04 24.54 19.22
CA PRO A 24 9.89 24.49 17.77
C PRO A 24 8.98 25.61 17.28
N SER A 25 9.29 26.20 16.14
CA SER A 25 8.45 27.24 15.53
C SER A 25 7.08 26.69 15.14
N ASP A 26 6.10 27.57 14.97
CA ASP A 26 4.76 27.16 14.52
C ASP A 26 4.77 26.45 13.16
N TRP A 27 5.78 26.68 12.32
CA TRP A 27 5.97 25.94 11.06
C TRP A 27 6.25 24.46 11.31
N VAL A 28 7.25 24.17 12.16
CA VAL A 28 7.61 22.80 12.52
C VAL A 28 6.54 22.15 13.41
N ARG A 29 5.83 22.93 14.23
CA ARG A 29 4.68 22.45 14.99
C ARG A 29 3.49 22.08 14.10
N CYS A 30 3.26 22.82 13.01
CA CYS A 30 2.18 22.57 12.06
C CYS A 30 2.46 21.38 11.14
N ASP A 31 3.51 21.41 10.33
CA ASP A 31 3.72 20.37 9.31
C ASP A 31 5.08 19.70 9.35
N GLY A 32 5.85 19.96 10.41
CA GLY A 32 7.18 19.40 10.61
C GLY A 32 8.26 20.09 9.77
N LEU A 33 7.91 20.92 8.78
CA LEU A 33 8.89 21.52 7.89
C LEU A 33 9.24 22.93 8.38
N ALA A 34 10.54 23.26 8.34
CA ALA A 34 11.03 24.57 8.73
C ALA A 34 10.41 25.69 7.88
N LYS A 35 10.43 26.92 8.40
CA LYS A 35 9.99 28.10 7.66
C LYS A 35 10.75 28.20 6.34
N PRO A 36 10.08 28.40 5.18
CA PRO A 36 10.79 28.66 3.93
C PRO A 36 11.58 29.95 4.07
N GLU A 37 12.89 29.85 4.03
CA GLU A 37 13.80 31.00 4.02
C GLU A 37 14.35 31.21 2.62
N ASN A 38 14.62 32.48 2.27
CA ASN A 38 15.38 32.73 1.05
C ASN A 38 16.82 32.18 1.24
N ALA A 39 17.42 31.69 0.15
CA ALA A 39 18.76 31.11 0.21
C ALA A 39 19.81 32.06 0.81
N ALA A 40 19.62 33.38 0.64
CA ALA A 40 20.49 34.41 1.20
C ALA A 40 20.43 34.47 2.75
N VAL A 41 19.25 34.32 3.36
CA VAL A 41 19.08 34.28 4.82
C VAL A 41 19.63 32.98 5.38
N THR A 42 19.38 31.84 4.72
CA THR A 42 19.97 30.57 5.13
C THR A 42 21.50 30.62 5.09
N LEU A 43 22.09 31.15 4.01
CA LEU A 43 23.53 31.32 3.89
C LEU A 43 24.08 32.32 4.92
N GLY A 44 23.36 33.43 5.12
CA GLY A 44 23.70 34.46 6.10
C GLY A 44 23.66 33.98 7.55
N ARG A 45 22.88 32.94 7.87
CA ARG A 45 22.86 32.28 9.20
C ARG A 45 23.87 31.15 9.31
N LEU A 46 24.11 30.41 8.23
CA LEU A 46 25.08 29.32 8.20
C LEU A 46 26.50 29.81 8.49
N VAL A 47 26.91 30.96 7.91
CA VAL A 47 28.26 31.49 8.07
C VAL A 47 28.58 31.84 9.54
N PRO A 48 27.76 32.63 10.27
CA PRO A 48 27.93 32.83 11.70
C PRO A 48 27.81 31.55 12.53
N ALA A 49 26.89 30.64 12.18
CA ALA A 49 26.73 29.39 12.92
C ALA A 49 28.00 28.51 12.84
N ILE A 50 28.64 28.43 11.67
CA ILE A 50 29.94 27.75 11.51
C ILE A 50 31.03 28.48 12.30
N MET A 51 31.11 29.81 12.17
CA MET A 51 32.16 30.63 12.81
C MET A 51 32.04 30.65 14.34
N THR A 52 30.85 30.40 14.89
CA THR A 52 30.57 30.40 16.34
C THR A 52 30.35 29.00 16.89
N ALA A 53 30.72 27.94 16.16
CA ALA A 53 30.52 26.55 16.58
C ALA A 53 29.08 26.24 17.06
N GLY A 54 28.07 26.85 16.41
CA GLY A 54 26.66 26.65 16.70
C GLY A 54 26.05 27.58 17.76
N LEU A 55 26.82 28.47 18.39
CA LEU A 55 26.30 29.39 19.42
C LEU A 55 25.27 30.39 18.88
N MET A 56 25.33 30.75 17.59
CA MET A 56 24.37 31.67 16.95
C MET A 56 23.07 30.99 16.47
N GLY A 57 22.85 29.71 16.83
CA GLY A 57 21.68 28.94 16.42
C GLY A 57 21.80 28.40 15.01
N LEU A 58 21.62 27.08 14.86
CA LEU A 58 21.46 26.48 13.54
C LEU A 58 20.08 26.85 12.97
N PRO A 59 19.93 26.93 11.63
CA PRO A 59 18.60 27.01 11.03
C PRO A 59 17.75 25.87 11.59
N GLU A 60 16.48 26.18 11.89
CA GLU A 60 15.57 25.19 12.45
C GLU A 60 15.50 23.98 11.51
N ALA A 61 15.79 22.80 12.05
CA ALA A 61 15.75 21.58 11.27
C ALA A 61 14.30 21.13 11.09
N SER A 62 13.94 20.79 9.85
CA SER A 62 12.72 20.06 9.58
C SER A 62 12.71 18.72 10.32
N ARG A 63 11.52 18.28 10.72
CA ARG A 63 11.21 17.01 11.37
C ARG A 63 10.39 16.14 10.44
N GLU A 64 10.51 14.83 10.60
CA GLU A 64 9.71 13.86 9.85
C GLU A 64 8.22 13.92 10.22
N ALA A 65 7.92 14.33 11.45
CA ALA A 65 6.56 14.53 11.93
C ALA A 65 6.39 15.94 12.55
N PRO A 66 5.16 16.50 12.52
CA PRO A 66 4.84 17.75 13.21
C PRO A 66 5.18 17.67 14.70
N ALA A 67 5.66 18.79 15.26
CA ALA A 67 5.98 18.85 16.68
C ALA A 67 4.74 19.01 17.59
N ALA A 68 3.59 19.42 17.04
CA ALA A 68 2.31 19.47 17.74
C ALA A 68 1.31 18.47 17.15
N GLN A 69 0.23 18.19 17.88
CA GLN A 69 -0.85 17.29 17.48
C GLN A 69 -2.21 17.85 17.91
N GLY A 70 -3.28 17.37 17.29
CA GLY A 70 -4.65 17.76 17.65
C GLY A 70 -4.85 19.28 17.69
N SER A 71 -5.53 19.78 18.72
CA SER A 71 -5.90 21.21 18.79
C SER A 71 -4.72 22.18 18.83
N ASP A 72 -3.56 21.77 19.37
CA ASP A 72 -2.37 22.64 19.38
C ASP A 72 -1.70 22.70 18.01
N GLY A 73 -1.76 21.60 17.24
CA GLY A 73 -1.35 21.58 15.83
C GLY A 73 -2.24 22.46 14.96
N VAL A 74 -3.56 22.45 15.19
CA VAL A 74 -4.50 23.35 14.49
C VAL A 74 -4.12 24.82 14.71
N LYS A 75 -3.88 25.23 15.97
CA LYS A 75 -3.49 26.60 16.30
C LYS A 75 -2.17 27.01 15.64
N ALA A 76 -1.17 26.13 15.64
CA ALA A 76 0.10 26.39 14.97
C ALA A 76 -0.10 26.61 13.46
N CYS A 77 -0.92 25.76 12.82
CA CYS A 77 -1.24 25.93 11.41
C CYS A 77 -2.04 27.20 11.11
N ASP A 78 -2.96 27.61 11.99
CA ASP A 78 -3.70 28.87 11.84
C ASP A 78 -2.77 30.08 11.82
N THR A 79 -1.79 30.13 12.74
CA THR A 79 -0.76 31.18 12.76
C THR A 79 0.03 31.20 11.46
N VAL A 80 0.47 30.03 10.99
CA VAL A 80 1.31 29.93 9.78
C VAL A 80 0.53 30.26 8.51
N LEU A 81 -0.72 29.81 8.40
CA LEU A 81 -1.57 30.07 7.23
C LEU A 81 -1.94 31.54 7.07
N ALA A 82 -1.80 32.34 8.13
CA ALA A 82 -1.96 33.80 8.09
C ALA A 82 -0.69 34.54 7.62
N ASP A 83 0.46 33.88 7.45
CA ASP A 83 1.71 34.51 6.99
C ASP A 83 1.59 34.92 5.50
N PRO A 84 1.69 36.23 5.16
CA PRO A 84 1.59 36.72 3.78
C PRO A 84 2.64 36.14 2.83
N MET A 85 3.73 35.58 3.36
CA MET A 85 4.75 34.90 2.56
C MET A 85 4.15 33.75 1.72
N LEU A 86 3.10 33.09 2.19
CA LEU A 86 2.49 31.94 1.54
C LEU A 86 1.84 32.25 0.19
N ASP A 87 1.53 33.52 -0.10
CA ASP A 87 0.95 33.93 -1.38
C ASP A 87 1.87 33.61 -2.57
N ARG A 88 3.19 33.50 -2.32
CA ARG A 88 4.18 33.11 -3.33
C ARG A 88 4.45 31.60 -3.38
N TYR A 89 3.98 30.85 -2.38
CA TYR A 89 4.28 29.43 -2.20
C TYR A 89 3.00 28.60 -2.14
N TRP A 90 2.21 28.61 -3.22
CA TRP A 90 0.92 27.92 -3.27
C TRP A 90 0.99 26.44 -2.85
N ALA A 91 2.03 25.70 -3.29
CA ALA A 91 2.20 24.29 -2.94
C ALA A 91 2.50 24.10 -1.44
N ARG A 92 3.21 25.05 -0.82
CA ARG A 92 3.43 25.08 0.63
C ARG A 92 2.12 25.32 1.36
N LYS A 93 1.30 26.25 0.88
CA LYS A 93 -0.03 26.54 1.44
C LYS A 93 -0.96 25.32 1.37
N VAL A 94 -0.94 24.56 0.27
CA VAL A 94 -1.65 23.26 0.16
C VAL A 94 -1.15 22.28 1.23
N ASN A 95 0.16 22.13 1.41
CA ASN A 95 0.71 21.22 2.41
C ASN A 95 0.32 21.60 3.84
N LEU A 96 0.30 22.90 4.16
CA LEU A 96 -0.12 23.41 5.47
C LEU A 96 -1.61 23.18 5.73
N LEU A 97 -2.47 23.38 4.73
CA LEU A 97 -3.89 23.04 4.82
C LEU A 97 -4.10 21.54 5.05
N LYS A 98 -3.36 20.69 4.33
CA LYS A 98 -3.36 19.23 4.55
C LYS A 98 -2.89 18.87 5.97
N ALA A 99 -1.88 19.55 6.50
CA ALA A 99 -1.41 19.35 7.88
C ALA A 99 -2.45 19.81 8.92
N ARG A 100 -3.10 20.96 8.70
CA ARG A 100 -4.22 21.40 9.55
C ARG A 100 -5.37 20.39 9.53
N ALA A 101 -5.71 19.85 8.36
CA ALA A 101 -6.72 18.80 8.25
C ALA A 101 -6.34 17.54 9.04
N LEU A 102 -5.06 17.13 9.03
CA LEU A 102 -4.56 16.03 9.87
C LEU A 102 -4.80 16.32 11.35
N HIS A 103 -4.44 17.53 11.82
CA HIS A 103 -4.68 17.92 13.21
C HIS A 103 -6.16 18.02 13.57
N GLN A 104 -7.02 18.44 12.63
CA GLN A 104 -8.47 18.42 12.82
C GLN A 104 -9.00 16.99 12.96
N VAL A 105 -8.49 16.02 12.18
CA VAL A 105 -8.82 14.60 12.36
C VAL A 105 -8.35 14.09 13.73
N GLU A 106 -7.11 14.40 14.13
CA GLU A 106 -6.57 14.05 15.45
C GLU A 106 -7.41 14.65 16.60
N ALA A 107 -8.01 15.82 16.38
CA ALA A 107 -8.93 16.47 17.32
C ALA A 107 -10.40 15.99 17.21
N GLY A 108 -10.72 15.06 16.30
CA GLY A 108 -12.08 14.56 16.09
C GLY A 108 -12.99 15.46 15.25
N ASN A 109 -12.48 16.57 14.72
CA ASN A 109 -13.22 17.57 13.94
C ASN A 109 -13.25 17.22 12.43
N LEU A 110 -13.92 16.13 12.06
CA LEU A 110 -13.91 15.63 10.67
C LEU A 110 -14.46 16.63 9.64
N ASP A 111 -15.45 17.45 10.00
CA ASP A 111 -15.98 18.47 9.09
C ASP A 111 -14.99 19.60 8.80
N ALA A 112 -14.26 20.06 9.82
CA ALA A 112 -13.21 21.05 9.65
C ALA A 112 -12.05 20.48 8.80
N ALA A 113 -11.70 19.21 9.01
CA ALA A 113 -10.71 18.52 8.19
C ALA A 113 -11.14 18.46 6.70
N LEU A 114 -12.40 18.13 6.42
CA LEU A 114 -12.91 18.12 5.04
C LEU A 114 -12.96 19.52 4.42
N ALA A 115 -13.26 20.55 5.20
CA ALA A 115 -13.21 21.93 4.73
C ALA A 115 -11.78 22.34 4.34
N ASP A 116 -10.78 21.99 5.18
CA ASP A 116 -9.37 22.24 4.89
C ASP A 116 -8.89 21.50 3.64
N LEU A 117 -9.27 20.23 3.49
CA LEU A 117 -8.96 19.44 2.29
C LEU A 117 -9.65 20.00 1.05
N THR A 118 -10.88 20.52 1.17
CA THR A 118 -11.56 21.19 0.06
C THR A 118 -10.81 22.47 -0.35
N ALA A 119 -10.37 23.27 0.63
CA ALA A 119 -9.62 24.50 0.40
C ALA A 119 -8.27 24.26 -0.31
N THR A 120 -7.67 23.07 -0.17
CA THR A 120 -6.47 22.72 -0.95
C THR A 120 -6.72 22.75 -2.46
N HIS A 121 -7.90 22.31 -2.91
CA HIS A 121 -8.25 22.28 -4.33
C HIS A 121 -8.41 23.69 -4.88
N GLU A 122 -8.95 24.60 -4.07
CA GLU A 122 -9.09 26.02 -4.41
C GLU A 122 -7.72 26.70 -4.57
N VAL A 123 -6.80 26.48 -3.61
CA VAL A 123 -5.42 27.00 -3.69
C VAL A 123 -4.68 26.43 -4.89
N ALA A 124 -4.94 25.16 -5.24
CA ALA A 124 -4.30 24.49 -6.35
C ALA A 124 -4.99 24.73 -7.70
N ALA A 125 -6.13 25.42 -7.78
CA ALA A 125 -6.97 25.51 -8.98
C ALA A 125 -6.20 26.00 -10.22
N GLY A 126 -5.26 26.94 -10.06
CA GLY A 126 -4.41 27.44 -11.15
C GLY A 126 -3.25 26.52 -11.55
N ASN A 127 -3.04 25.41 -10.85
CA ASN A 127 -1.90 24.49 -11.03
C ASN A 127 -2.36 23.02 -11.17
N VAL A 128 -3.65 22.76 -11.42
CA VAL A 128 -4.17 21.39 -11.53
C VAL A 128 -3.60 20.62 -12.74
N ASP A 129 -3.19 21.35 -13.78
CA ASP A 129 -2.57 20.79 -14.99
C ASP A 129 -1.07 20.50 -14.80
N ASP A 130 -0.47 20.92 -13.68
CA ASP A 130 0.90 20.54 -13.32
C ASP A 130 0.93 19.04 -13.00
N ALA A 131 1.58 18.27 -13.88
CA ALA A 131 1.69 16.83 -13.74
C ALA A 131 2.38 16.41 -12.42
N THR A 132 3.38 17.17 -11.96
CA THR A 132 4.06 16.90 -10.67
C THR A 132 3.10 17.09 -9.52
N PHE A 133 2.31 18.15 -9.52
CA PHE A 133 1.28 18.37 -8.48
C PHE A 133 0.21 17.28 -8.51
N ALA A 134 -0.43 17.06 -9.66
CA ALA A 134 -1.55 16.13 -9.80
C ALA A 134 -1.19 14.71 -9.33
N ARG A 135 0.04 14.26 -9.64
CA ARG A 135 0.55 12.92 -9.33
C ARG A 135 1.11 12.76 -7.91
N SER A 136 1.34 13.85 -7.19
CA SER A 136 1.92 13.81 -5.84
C SER A 136 0.97 14.42 -4.81
N LEU A 137 1.10 15.71 -4.53
CA LEU A 137 0.33 16.40 -3.50
C LEU A 137 -1.17 16.37 -3.80
N GLY A 138 -1.57 16.50 -5.07
CA GLY A 138 -2.97 16.36 -5.51
C GLY A 138 -3.55 14.98 -5.20
N ALA A 139 -2.90 13.90 -5.66
CA ALA A 139 -3.32 12.53 -5.37
C ALA A 139 -3.32 12.22 -3.86
N SER A 140 -2.31 12.66 -3.11
CA SER A 140 -2.25 12.47 -1.65
C SER A 140 -3.38 13.21 -0.93
N THR A 141 -3.77 14.39 -1.40
CA THR A 141 -4.87 15.15 -0.81
C THR A 141 -6.21 14.47 -1.08
N GLN A 142 -6.43 13.99 -2.31
CA GLN A 142 -7.63 13.23 -2.68
C GLN A 142 -7.78 11.94 -1.85
N LEU A 143 -6.68 11.21 -1.64
CA LEU A 143 -6.69 10.00 -0.79
C LEU A 143 -6.99 10.33 0.67
N PHE A 144 -6.43 11.42 1.21
CA PHE A 144 -6.72 11.83 2.58
C PHE A 144 -8.18 12.29 2.74
N GLU A 145 -8.71 13.02 1.76
CA GLU A 145 -10.12 13.40 1.70
C GLU A 145 -11.03 12.18 1.62
N ALA A 146 -10.69 11.20 0.79
CA ALA A 146 -11.41 9.94 0.69
C ALA A 146 -11.45 9.17 2.01
N ALA A 147 -10.31 9.03 2.69
CA ALA A 147 -10.24 8.37 4.00
C ALA A 147 -11.06 9.11 5.07
N THR A 148 -11.05 10.44 5.06
CA THR A 148 -11.87 11.27 5.96
C THR A 148 -13.36 11.13 5.66
N LYS A 149 -13.76 11.10 4.38
CA LYS A 149 -15.15 10.85 3.95
C LYS A 149 -15.63 9.45 4.34
N LEU A 150 -14.77 8.43 4.32
CA LEU A 150 -15.12 7.09 4.80
C LEU A 150 -15.48 7.07 6.29
N LYS A 151 -14.79 7.84 7.13
CA LYS A 151 -15.16 7.97 8.56
C LYS A 151 -16.53 8.62 8.76
N LYS A 152 -17.02 9.36 7.77
CA LYS A 152 -18.38 9.92 7.72
C LYS A 152 -19.36 9.05 6.95
N GLU A 153 -19.00 7.80 6.64
CA GLU A 153 -19.83 6.84 5.90
C GLU A 153 -20.23 7.30 4.47
N ARG A 154 -19.47 8.23 3.88
CA ARG A 154 -19.67 8.74 2.50
C ARG A 154 -18.92 7.88 1.48
N PHE A 155 -19.32 6.61 1.35
CA PHE A 155 -18.59 5.57 0.59
C PHE A 155 -18.41 5.87 -0.90
N ASP A 156 -19.46 6.36 -1.58
CA ASP A 156 -19.41 6.62 -3.03
C ASP A 156 -18.43 7.75 -3.36
N GLU A 157 -18.48 8.83 -2.57
CA GLU A 157 -17.57 9.97 -2.74
C GLU A 157 -16.12 9.59 -2.42
N ALA A 158 -15.90 8.81 -1.36
CA ALA A 158 -14.58 8.32 -1.02
C ALA A 158 -14.01 7.41 -2.12
N SER A 159 -14.83 6.52 -2.69
CA SER A 159 -14.43 5.63 -3.77
C SER A 159 -14.06 6.43 -5.03
N ALA A 160 -14.87 7.42 -5.40
CA ALA A 160 -14.61 8.28 -6.55
C ALA A 160 -13.27 9.03 -6.42
N LEU A 161 -12.98 9.59 -5.23
CA LEU A 161 -11.71 10.26 -4.95
C LEU A 161 -10.51 9.29 -4.96
N ALA A 162 -10.65 8.10 -4.40
CA ALA A 162 -9.59 7.08 -4.42
C ALA A 162 -9.28 6.60 -5.84
N ILE A 163 -10.31 6.39 -6.67
CA ILE A 163 -10.16 6.06 -8.09
C ILE A 163 -9.45 7.20 -8.82
N LYS A 164 -9.88 8.44 -8.63
CA LYS A 164 -9.25 9.62 -9.24
C LYS A 164 -7.77 9.74 -8.88
N ALA A 165 -7.41 9.54 -7.62
CA ALA A 165 -6.03 9.56 -7.17
C ALA A 165 -5.19 8.42 -7.78
N ALA A 166 -5.74 7.21 -7.84
CA ALA A 166 -5.08 6.07 -8.48
C ALA A 166 -4.94 6.27 -10.01
N ASP A 167 -5.91 6.91 -10.66
CA ASP A 167 -5.87 7.24 -12.09
C ASP A 167 -4.87 8.38 -12.39
N ALA A 168 -4.66 9.30 -11.45
CA ALA A 168 -3.60 10.31 -11.58
C ALA A 168 -2.21 9.66 -11.61
N ARG A 169 -2.03 8.50 -10.95
CA ARG A 169 -0.75 7.81 -10.87
C ARG A 169 -0.84 6.29 -11.02
N PRO A 170 -1.15 5.80 -12.23
CA PRO A 170 -1.51 4.39 -12.47
C PRO A 170 -0.37 3.39 -12.27
N TYR A 171 0.88 3.87 -12.20
CA TYR A 171 2.09 3.06 -12.10
C TYR A 171 2.75 3.13 -10.72
N SER A 172 2.13 3.81 -9.75
CA SER A 172 2.60 3.81 -8.37
C SER A 172 1.86 2.78 -7.54
N LEU A 173 2.61 1.85 -6.93
CA LEU A 173 2.05 0.86 -6.02
C LEU A 173 1.63 1.51 -4.70
N GLU A 174 2.39 2.48 -4.20
CA GLU A 174 2.04 3.21 -2.97
C GLU A 174 0.67 3.90 -3.08
N VAL A 175 0.46 4.70 -4.14
CA VAL A 175 -0.84 5.37 -4.39
C VAL A 175 -1.93 4.33 -4.65
N GLY A 176 -1.63 3.29 -5.43
CA GLY A 176 -2.54 2.19 -5.70
C GLY A 176 -2.99 1.44 -4.44
N LEU A 177 -2.06 1.08 -3.55
CA LEU A 177 -2.34 0.43 -2.28
C LEU A 177 -3.18 1.31 -1.35
N ALA A 178 -2.87 2.60 -1.28
CA ALA A 178 -3.65 3.56 -0.52
C ALA A 178 -5.10 3.63 -1.03
N ALA A 179 -5.30 3.68 -2.36
CA ALA A 179 -6.62 3.63 -2.97
C ALA A 179 -7.33 2.29 -2.71
N VAL A 180 -6.64 1.14 -2.84
CA VAL A 180 -7.21 -0.19 -2.55
C VAL A 180 -7.66 -0.31 -1.10
N ARG A 181 -6.94 0.25 -0.13
CA ARG A 181 -7.37 0.26 1.28
C ARG A 181 -8.71 0.98 1.47
N ILE A 182 -8.93 2.09 0.78
CA ILE A 182 -10.21 2.82 0.77
C ILE A 182 -11.29 2.01 0.05
N LEU A 183 -10.99 1.53 -1.15
CA LEU A 183 -11.94 0.80 -1.99
C LEU A 183 -12.38 -0.55 -1.41
N ASN A 184 -11.56 -1.17 -0.55
CA ASN A 184 -11.90 -2.43 0.12
C ASN A 184 -12.82 -2.25 1.34
N VAL A 185 -13.00 -1.02 1.84
CA VAL A 185 -13.99 -0.74 2.90
C VAL A 185 -15.42 -0.93 2.37
N ASP A 186 -15.65 -0.58 1.10
CA ASP A 186 -16.90 -0.87 0.43
C ASP A 186 -16.80 -2.17 -0.36
N PRO A 187 -17.51 -3.24 0.03
CA PRO A 187 -17.48 -4.51 -0.69
C PRO A 187 -18.12 -4.44 -2.08
N ARG A 188 -18.87 -3.38 -2.41
CA ARG A 188 -19.47 -3.23 -3.75
C ARG A 188 -18.37 -3.23 -4.82
N TRP A 189 -18.69 -3.89 -5.94
CA TRP A 189 -17.85 -3.92 -7.13
C TRP A 189 -18.28 -2.83 -8.10
N SER A 190 -17.31 -2.28 -8.83
CA SER A 190 -17.56 -1.43 -9.99
C SER A 190 -16.45 -1.66 -11.03
N PRO A 191 -16.71 -1.39 -12.32
CA PRO A 191 -15.69 -1.48 -13.35
C PRO A 191 -14.45 -0.60 -13.06
N ASP A 192 -14.65 0.58 -12.48
CA ASP A 192 -13.55 1.47 -12.12
C ASP A 192 -12.69 0.92 -10.98
N LYS A 193 -13.31 0.37 -9.93
CA LYS A 193 -12.60 -0.32 -8.85
C LYS A 193 -11.82 -1.52 -9.38
N ASP A 194 -12.42 -2.30 -10.28
CA ASP A 194 -11.76 -3.45 -10.92
C ASP A 194 -10.53 -3.04 -11.75
N ARG A 195 -10.63 -1.92 -12.48
CA ARG A 195 -9.49 -1.31 -13.20
C ARG A 195 -8.35 -0.96 -12.26
N VAL A 196 -8.64 -0.29 -11.13
CA VAL A 196 -7.63 0.05 -10.11
C VAL A 196 -6.98 -1.22 -9.56
N LEU A 197 -7.78 -2.18 -9.09
CA LEU A 197 -7.29 -3.45 -8.53
C LEU A 197 -6.47 -4.25 -9.54
N THR A 198 -6.84 -4.20 -10.82
CA THR A 198 -6.10 -4.86 -11.90
C THR A 198 -4.72 -4.26 -12.09
N ARG A 199 -4.61 -2.92 -12.20
CA ARG A 199 -3.29 -2.27 -12.32
C ARG A 199 -2.40 -2.53 -11.10
N VAL A 200 -3.01 -2.48 -9.93
CA VAL A 200 -2.32 -2.69 -8.66
C VAL A 200 -1.86 -4.15 -8.51
N ALA A 201 -2.67 -5.13 -8.92
CA ALA A 201 -2.26 -6.53 -8.98
C ALA A 201 -1.14 -6.79 -10.00
N ALA A 202 -1.06 -6.01 -11.09
CA ALA A 202 0.07 -6.07 -12.02
C ALA A 202 1.38 -5.62 -11.36
N LEU A 203 1.31 -4.59 -10.51
CA LEU A 203 2.45 -4.04 -9.77
C LEU A 203 2.88 -4.95 -8.61
N GLU A 204 1.92 -5.60 -7.97
CA GLU A 204 2.08 -6.47 -6.80
C GLU A 204 1.12 -7.67 -6.90
N PRO A 205 1.57 -8.82 -7.40
CA PRO A 205 0.73 -10.00 -7.64
C PRO A 205 -0.04 -10.50 -6.40
N ASP A 206 0.45 -10.24 -5.19
CA ASP A 206 -0.25 -10.60 -3.95
C ASP A 206 -1.63 -9.91 -3.83
N LEU A 207 -1.83 -8.80 -4.56
CA LEU A 207 -3.09 -8.07 -4.57
C LEU A 207 -4.14 -8.67 -5.52
N LEU A 208 -3.82 -9.77 -6.22
CA LEU A 208 -4.82 -10.63 -6.86
C LEU A 208 -5.91 -11.07 -5.88
N VAL A 209 -5.55 -11.29 -4.61
CA VAL A 209 -6.51 -11.66 -3.55
C VAL A 209 -7.55 -10.58 -3.34
N ALA A 210 -7.14 -9.30 -3.30
CA ALA A 210 -8.06 -8.17 -3.14
C ALA A 210 -8.99 -8.04 -4.37
N ARG A 211 -8.44 -8.25 -5.58
CA ARG A 211 -9.23 -8.26 -6.82
C ARG A 211 -10.24 -9.41 -6.84
N ALA A 212 -9.81 -10.62 -6.51
CA ALA A 212 -10.64 -11.81 -6.43
C ALA A 212 -11.81 -11.62 -5.46
N GLN A 213 -11.53 -11.09 -4.26
CA GLN A 213 -12.55 -10.76 -3.27
C GLN A 213 -13.54 -9.74 -3.83
N SER A 214 -13.07 -8.61 -4.38
CA SER A 214 -13.97 -7.60 -4.94
C SER A 214 -14.87 -8.17 -6.05
N ARG A 215 -14.33 -9.02 -6.92
CA ARG A 215 -15.09 -9.70 -7.98
C ARG A 215 -16.10 -10.70 -7.43
N GLU A 216 -15.73 -11.46 -6.39
CA GLU A 216 -16.63 -12.40 -5.71
C GLU A 216 -17.83 -11.69 -5.08
N TRP A 217 -17.61 -10.54 -4.44
CA TRP A 217 -18.67 -9.67 -3.90
C TRP A 217 -19.49 -9.01 -5.01
N GLY A 218 -18.88 -8.74 -6.17
CA GLY A 218 -19.49 -8.12 -7.34
C GLY A 218 -20.29 -9.03 -8.26
N GLY A 219 -20.40 -10.32 -7.96
CA GLY A 219 -21.07 -11.28 -8.86
C GLY A 219 -20.18 -11.81 -10.00
N GLN A 220 -18.91 -11.40 -10.07
CA GLN A 220 -17.97 -11.74 -11.15
C GLN A 220 -17.27 -13.07 -10.87
N TYR A 221 -18.03 -14.15 -10.68
CA TYR A 221 -17.52 -15.40 -10.10
C TYR A 221 -16.44 -16.09 -10.92
N ALA A 222 -16.59 -16.15 -12.25
CA ALA A 222 -15.59 -16.78 -13.12
C ALA A 222 -14.25 -16.02 -13.09
N ALA A 223 -14.30 -14.68 -13.12
CA ALA A 223 -13.10 -13.85 -13.02
C ALA A 223 -12.46 -13.93 -11.62
N ALA A 224 -13.27 -13.97 -10.56
CA ALA A 224 -12.78 -14.21 -9.20
C ALA A 224 -12.09 -15.58 -9.08
N ALA A 225 -12.65 -16.61 -9.72
CA ALA A 225 -12.08 -17.96 -9.70
C ALA A 225 -10.71 -18.02 -10.39
N ALA A 226 -10.57 -17.34 -11.53
CA ALA A 226 -9.28 -17.19 -12.22
C ALA A 226 -8.23 -16.50 -11.32
N ASP A 227 -8.61 -15.41 -10.65
CA ASP A 227 -7.71 -14.69 -9.73
C ASP A 227 -7.30 -15.56 -8.52
N TRP A 228 -8.24 -16.27 -7.91
CA TRP A 228 -7.94 -17.19 -6.82
C TRP A 228 -7.04 -18.35 -7.25
N SER A 229 -7.26 -18.88 -8.46
CA SER A 229 -6.41 -19.94 -9.01
C SER A 229 -5.00 -19.42 -9.26
N ALA A 230 -4.86 -18.24 -9.86
CA ALA A 230 -3.56 -17.61 -10.08
C ALA A 230 -2.83 -17.34 -8.75
N ALA A 231 -3.54 -16.89 -7.72
CA ALA A 231 -2.98 -16.72 -6.38
C ALA A 231 -2.57 -18.06 -5.74
N ALA A 232 -3.33 -19.13 -5.96
CA ALA A 232 -3.00 -20.47 -5.45
C ALA A 232 -1.77 -21.10 -6.13
N ASP A 233 -1.52 -20.76 -7.39
CA ASP A 233 -0.37 -21.23 -8.16
C ASP A 233 0.85 -20.31 -8.06
N SER A 234 0.67 -19.10 -7.54
CA SER A 234 1.77 -18.18 -7.27
C SER A 234 2.77 -18.80 -6.30
N GLN A 235 4.04 -18.81 -6.70
CA GLN A 235 5.14 -19.16 -5.81
C GLN A 235 5.58 -17.99 -4.92
N ALA A 236 5.15 -16.77 -5.25
CA ALA A 236 5.33 -15.59 -4.43
C ALA A 236 4.33 -15.70 -3.27
N SER A 237 4.79 -16.25 -2.15
CA SER A 237 4.06 -16.17 -0.89
C SER A 237 4.52 -14.91 -0.17
N SER A 238 3.61 -13.95 0.05
CA SER A 238 3.84 -12.74 0.84
C SER A 238 4.38 -13.02 2.26
N LEU A 239 4.16 -14.23 2.78
CA LEU A 239 4.65 -14.68 4.09
C LEU A 239 6.13 -15.08 4.04
N GLY A 240 6.66 -15.42 2.87
CA GLY A 240 8.04 -15.81 2.66
C GLY A 240 9.04 -14.71 3.00
N ASP A 241 8.62 -13.45 2.85
CA ASP A 241 9.44 -12.26 3.08
C ASP A 241 9.01 -11.46 4.32
N ILE A 242 8.10 -11.97 5.15
CA ILE A 242 7.88 -11.37 6.48
C ILE A 242 9.14 -11.62 7.30
N GLY A 243 10.01 -10.62 7.29
CA GLY A 243 11.12 -10.50 8.21
C GLY A 243 10.56 -10.44 9.63
N LEU A 244 10.63 -11.55 10.34
CA LEU A 244 10.45 -11.56 11.78
C LEU A 244 11.60 -10.78 12.43
N PRO A 245 11.42 -10.24 13.65
CA PRO A 245 12.51 -9.60 14.38
C PRO A 245 13.77 -10.49 14.37
N ARG A 246 14.94 -9.88 14.12
CA ARG A 246 16.26 -10.54 13.96
C ARG A 246 16.54 -11.21 12.60
N GLY A 247 15.80 -10.86 11.55
CA GLY A 247 16.14 -11.24 10.17
C GLY A 247 15.78 -12.67 9.79
N PHE A 248 14.85 -13.30 10.51
CA PHE A 248 14.30 -14.60 10.11
C PHE A 248 13.23 -14.40 9.03
N THR A 249 13.31 -15.15 7.96
CA THR A 249 12.25 -15.27 6.94
C THR A 249 11.54 -16.60 7.13
N LEU A 250 10.21 -16.60 7.07
CA LEU A 250 9.47 -17.86 6.98
C LEU A 250 9.71 -18.44 5.59
N PRO A 251 9.83 -19.76 5.42
CA PRO A 251 9.90 -20.33 4.08
C PRO A 251 8.62 -19.97 3.31
N ALA A 252 8.77 -19.45 2.09
CA ALA A 252 7.65 -19.26 1.18
C ALA A 252 6.98 -20.62 0.95
N THR A 253 5.75 -20.79 1.46
CA THR A 253 4.99 -22.00 1.19
C THR A 253 4.14 -21.76 -0.03
N THR A 254 4.41 -22.53 -1.09
CA THR A 254 3.58 -22.52 -2.31
C THR A 254 2.25 -23.22 -2.01
N GLY A 255 1.16 -22.70 -2.59
CA GLY A 255 -0.18 -23.27 -2.44
C GLY A 255 -0.75 -23.14 -1.03
N ASP A 256 -1.10 -21.90 -0.63
CA ASP A 256 -1.94 -21.68 0.55
C ASP A 256 -3.26 -22.48 0.35
N PRO A 257 -3.57 -23.44 1.23
CA PRO A 257 -4.78 -24.25 1.10
C PRO A 257 -6.05 -23.39 1.07
N VAL A 258 -6.04 -22.20 1.68
CA VAL A 258 -7.16 -21.25 1.63
C VAL A 258 -7.38 -20.74 0.22
N PHE A 259 -6.32 -20.42 -0.55
CA PHE A 259 -6.47 -19.95 -1.94
C PHE A 259 -6.95 -21.07 -2.86
N VAL A 260 -6.44 -22.30 -2.70
CA VAL A 260 -6.95 -23.47 -3.44
C VAL A 260 -8.43 -23.69 -3.16
N ALA A 261 -8.83 -23.62 -1.89
CA ALA A 261 -10.22 -23.79 -1.48
C ALA A 261 -11.13 -22.67 -1.97
N ARG A 262 -10.67 -21.42 -1.95
CA ARG A 262 -11.38 -20.26 -2.50
C ARG A 262 -11.53 -20.35 -4.02
N ALA A 263 -10.50 -20.80 -4.73
CA ALA A 263 -10.56 -21.04 -6.17
C ALA A 263 -11.59 -22.12 -6.49
N ALA A 264 -11.54 -23.26 -5.79
CA ALA A 264 -12.52 -24.33 -5.94
C ALA A 264 -13.97 -23.84 -5.70
N LEU A 265 -14.18 -23.09 -4.63
CA LEU A 265 -15.48 -22.50 -4.30
C LEU A 265 -15.97 -21.52 -5.36
N ALA A 266 -15.10 -20.63 -5.84
CA ALA A 266 -15.44 -19.66 -6.87
C ALA A 266 -15.77 -20.35 -8.21
N PHE A 267 -15.00 -21.36 -8.62
CA PHE A 267 -15.32 -22.19 -9.80
C PHE A 267 -16.64 -22.94 -9.65
N ALA A 268 -16.87 -23.59 -8.51
CA ALA A 268 -18.11 -24.32 -8.24
C ALA A 268 -19.31 -23.38 -8.27
N ARG A 269 -19.24 -22.21 -7.61
CA ARG A 269 -20.31 -21.20 -7.65
C ARG A 269 -20.55 -20.65 -9.06
N ALA A 270 -19.51 -20.55 -9.89
CA ALA A 270 -19.61 -20.14 -11.29
C ALA A 270 -20.18 -21.25 -12.22
N GLY A 271 -20.55 -22.42 -11.70
CA GLY A 271 -21.01 -23.56 -12.51
C GLY A 271 -19.90 -24.33 -13.22
N GLN A 272 -18.64 -24.04 -12.90
CA GLN A 272 -17.46 -24.60 -13.55
C GLN A 272 -16.94 -25.83 -12.78
N ASN A 273 -17.81 -26.85 -12.64
CA ASN A 273 -17.53 -28.05 -11.85
C ASN A 273 -16.27 -28.80 -12.32
N ALA A 274 -15.99 -28.78 -13.64
CA ALA A 274 -14.80 -29.43 -14.22
C ALA A 274 -13.47 -28.81 -13.73
N GLN A 275 -13.46 -27.51 -13.45
CA GLN A 275 -12.32 -26.79 -12.87
C GLN A 275 -12.29 -26.92 -11.33
N ALA A 276 -13.46 -26.93 -10.67
CA ALA A 276 -13.55 -27.05 -9.22
C ALA A 276 -13.07 -28.43 -8.72
N GLY A 277 -13.45 -29.52 -9.39
CA GLY A 277 -13.15 -30.89 -8.97
C GLY A 277 -11.65 -31.18 -8.74
N PRO A 278 -10.76 -30.87 -9.70
CA PRO A 278 -9.31 -31.02 -9.52
C PRO A 278 -8.75 -30.22 -8.35
N LEU A 279 -9.26 -29.02 -8.07
CA LEU A 279 -8.83 -28.20 -6.94
C LEU A 279 -9.30 -28.78 -5.60
N ILE A 280 -10.53 -29.29 -5.53
CA ILE A 280 -11.04 -30.04 -4.36
C ILE A 280 -10.16 -31.26 -4.09
N ALA A 281 -9.84 -32.04 -5.12
CA ALA A 281 -8.97 -33.21 -5.01
C ALA A 281 -7.55 -32.83 -4.57
N ARG A 282 -6.97 -31.77 -5.16
CA ARG A 282 -5.64 -31.23 -4.79
C ARG A 282 -5.60 -30.85 -3.31
N PHE A 283 -6.63 -30.13 -2.82
CA PHE A 283 -6.71 -29.76 -1.41
C PHE A 283 -6.79 -31.01 -0.51
N LYS A 284 -7.66 -31.97 -0.81
CA LYS A 284 -7.80 -33.20 -0.01
C LYS A 284 -6.51 -34.01 0.05
N ALA A 285 -5.80 -34.15 -1.07
CA ALA A 285 -4.51 -34.82 -1.12
C ALA A 285 -3.47 -34.12 -0.24
N ALA A 286 -3.42 -32.79 -0.27
CA ALA A 286 -2.52 -32.00 0.58
C ALA A 286 -2.90 -32.07 2.07
N ALA A 287 -4.19 -32.12 2.39
CA ALA A 287 -4.67 -32.24 3.77
C ALA A 287 -4.41 -33.63 4.37
N ALA A 288 -4.39 -34.69 3.56
CA ALA A 288 -4.08 -36.05 3.99
C ALA A 288 -2.59 -36.28 4.30
N ALA A 289 -1.71 -35.41 3.78
CA ALA A 289 -0.26 -35.47 4.00
C ALA A 289 0.22 -34.16 4.66
N PRO A 290 -0.14 -33.90 5.93
CA PRO A 290 0.31 -32.70 6.63
C PRO A 290 1.84 -32.68 6.68
N PRO A 291 2.48 -31.48 6.62
CA PRO A 291 3.92 -31.39 6.73
C PRO A 291 4.38 -32.01 8.05
N ALA A 292 5.45 -32.81 8.00
CA ALA A 292 6.05 -33.36 9.20
C ALA A 292 6.53 -32.21 10.10
N ALA A 293 6.05 -32.17 11.33
CA ALA A 293 6.62 -31.29 12.34
C ALA A 293 7.98 -31.87 12.74
N ASP A 294 9.05 -31.09 12.56
CA ASP A 294 10.32 -31.39 13.21
C ASP A 294 10.33 -30.69 14.57
N ASP A 295 10.17 -31.48 15.64
CA ASP A 295 10.14 -30.96 17.02
C ASP A 295 11.45 -30.27 17.43
N LYS A 296 12.55 -30.51 16.70
CA LYS A 296 13.84 -29.86 16.95
C LYS A 296 13.94 -28.49 16.25
N ASP A 297 13.12 -28.24 15.24
CA ASP A 297 13.05 -26.97 14.54
C ASP A 297 11.75 -26.23 14.90
N ARG A 298 11.85 -25.30 15.85
CA ARG A 298 10.72 -24.47 16.30
C ARG A 298 10.06 -23.70 15.15
N LEU A 299 10.81 -23.30 14.13
CA LEU A 299 10.26 -22.59 12.98
C LEU A 299 9.47 -23.55 12.08
N ALA A 300 10.00 -24.76 11.84
CA ALA A 300 9.27 -25.81 11.12
C ALA A 300 7.98 -26.21 11.85
N SER A 301 8.03 -26.38 13.18
CA SER A 301 6.84 -26.68 14.01
C SER A 301 5.80 -25.55 13.98
N LEU A 302 6.24 -24.28 14.06
CA LEU A 302 5.35 -23.13 13.92
C LEU A 302 4.71 -23.07 12.54
N ALA A 303 5.49 -23.29 11.47
CA ALA A 303 4.99 -23.32 10.10
C ALA A 303 3.98 -24.46 9.88
N ALA A 304 4.25 -25.65 10.42
CA ALA A 304 3.33 -26.79 10.37
C ALA A 304 2.01 -26.48 11.10
N THR A 305 2.09 -25.84 12.28
CA THR A 305 0.91 -25.41 13.05
C THR A 305 0.08 -24.38 12.29
N LEU A 306 0.72 -23.36 11.71
CA LEU A 306 0.04 -22.36 10.87
C LEU A 306 -0.64 -23.02 9.68
N ARG A 307 0.04 -23.94 8.98
CA ARG A 307 -0.51 -24.67 7.84
C ARG A 307 -1.69 -25.56 8.23
N ALA A 308 -1.63 -26.23 9.38
CA ALA A 308 -2.75 -27.01 9.90
C ALA A 308 -3.99 -26.14 10.19
N ASN A 309 -3.78 -24.96 10.79
CA ASN A 309 -4.86 -23.99 11.03
C ASN A 309 -5.45 -23.43 9.73
N GLN A 310 -4.61 -23.15 8.73
CA GLN A 310 -5.06 -22.75 7.40
C GLN A 310 -5.84 -23.88 6.71
N ALA A 311 -5.37 -25.12 6.78
CA ALA A 311 -6.07 -26.28 6.23
C ALA A 311 -7.44 -26.50 6.88
N LYS A 312 -7.55 -26.34 8.22
CA LYS A 312 -8.84 -26.38 8.92
C LYS A 312 -9.80 -25.29 8.42
N THR A 313 -9.30 -24.08 8.20
CA THR A 313 -10.10 -22.97 7.64
C THR A 313 -10.51 -23.25 6.20
N ALA A 314 -9.58 -23.74 5.38
CA ALA A 314 -9.79 -24.12 3.98
C ALA A 314 -10.80 -25.26 3.81
N GLN A 315 -10.83 -26.23 4.72
CA GLN A 315 -11.79 -27.34 4.71
C GLN A 315 -13.24 -26.84 4.71
N ARG A 316 -13.53 -25.74 5.43
CA ARG A 316 -14.87 -25.13 5.44
C ARG A 316 -15.27 -24.63 4.06
N PHE A 317 -14.36 -23.94 3.37
CA PHE A 317 -14.60 -23.48 1.99
C PHE A 317 -14.75 -24.64 1.01
N ILE A 318 -13.95 -25.70 1.16
CA ILE A 318 -14.04 -26.91 0.32
C ILE A 318 -15.38 -27.60 0.47
N THR A 319 -15.88 -27.72 1.71
CA THR A 319 -17.18 -28.34 1.97
C THR A 319 -18.32 -27.53 1.32
N VAL A 320 -18.24 -26.19 1.34
CA VAL A 320 -19.18 -25.33 0.60
C VAL A 320 -19.02 -25.48 -0.91
N ALA A 321 -17.78 -25.64 -1.41
CA ALA A 321 -17.52 -25.87 -2.83
C ALA A 321 -18.12 -27.20 -3.32
N GLU A 322 -17.99 -28.27 -2.53
CA GLU A 322 -18.60 -29.58 -2.81
C GLU A 322 -20.13 -29.50 -2.86
N ALA A 323 -20.74 -28.79 -1.91
CA ALA A 323 -22.17 -28.57 -1.92
C ALA A 323 -22.63 -27.76 -3.15
N TRP A 324 -21.85 -26.77 -3.60
CA TRP A 324 -22.12 -26.10 -4.88
C TRP A 324 -22.03 -27.04 -6.09
N VAL A 325 -21.00 -27.91 -6.14
CA VAL A 325 -20.87 -28.92 -7.20
C VAL A 325 -22.11 -29.82 -7.23
N GLN A 326 -22.53 -30.35 -6.08
CA GLN A 326 -23.74 -31.17 -5.94
C GLN A 326 -25.00 -30.42 -6.38
N VAL A 327 -25.16 -29.15 -6.00
CA VAL A 327 -26.28 -28.30 -6.45
C VAL A 327 -26.31 -28.16 -7.97
N ASN A 328 -25.15 -27.91 -8.59
CA ASN A 328 -25.05 -27.77 -10.03
C ASN A 328 -25.34 -29.09 -10.77
N ASP A 329 -25.06 -30.22 -10.13
CA ASP A 329 -25.39 -31.57 -10.62
C ASP A 329 -26.85 -31.98 -10.33
N GLY A 330 -27.66 -31.10 -9.72
CA GLY A 330 -29.06 -31.38 -9.36
C GLY A 330 -29.26 -32.22 -8.09
N LYS A 331 -28.19 -32.48 -7.32
CA LYS A 331 -28.18 -33.30 -6.11
C LYS A 331 -28.45 -32.45 -4.85
N ILE A 332 -29.64 -31.85 -4.79
CA ILE A 332 -30.00 -30.87 -3.74
C ILE A 332 -29.97 -31.45 -2.33
N ASP A 333 -30.45 -32.69 -2.13
CA ASP A 333 -30.47 -33.32 -0.81
C ASP A 333 -29.05 -33.68 -0.33
N GLU A 334 -28.19 -34.13 -1.23
CA GLU A 334 -26.77 -34.37 -0.92
C GLU A 334 -26.07 -33.06 -0.54
N ALA A 335 -26.32 -31.98 -1.27
CA ALA A 335 -25.77 -30.65 -0.95
C ALA A 335 -26.21 -30.14 0.43
N ARG A 336 -27.48 -30.38 0.80
CA ARG A 336 -27.98 -30.06 2.14
C ARG A 336 -27.23 -30.87 3.20
N ALA A 337 -27.15 -32.20 3.03
CA ALA A 337 -26.45 -33.08 3.96
C ALA A 337 -24.96 -32.70 4.09
N THR A 338 -24.29 -32.36 2.99
CA THR A 338 -22.90 -31.90 3.00
C THR A 338 -22.75 -30.59 3.79
N LEU A 339 -23.64 -29.61 3.63
CA LEU A 339 -23.59 -28.38 4.44
C LEU A 339 -23.88 -28.62 5.92
N GLU A 340 -24.79 -29.53 6.26
CA GLU A 340 -25.13 -29.85 7.66
C GLU A 340 -23.90 -30.35 8.44
N THR A 341 -22.89 -30.93 7.77
CA THR A 341 -21.63 -31.34 8.40
C THR A 341 -20.82 -30.16 8.97
N LEU A 342 -21.03 -28.94 8.47
CA LEU A 342 -20.36 -27.74 8.97
C LEU A 342 -21.01 -27.17 10.23
N ASN A 343 -22.26 -27.56 10.55
CA ASN A 343 -23.01 -27.04 11.69
C ASN A 343 -22.90 -25.49 11.78
N ASN A 344 -22.41 -24.94 12.90
CA ASN A 344 -22.23 -23.51 13.13
C ASN A 344 -20.91 -22.93 12.58
N GLU A 345 -20.12 -23.70 11.83
CA GLU A 345 -18.81 -23.30 11.31
C GLU A 345 -18.84 -22.83 9.84
N LEU A 346 -20.01 -22.42 9.34
CA LEU A 346 -20.16 -21.96 7.96
C LEU A 346 -19.28 -20.71 7.69
N PRO A 347 -18.47 -20.72 6.61
CA PRO A 347 -17.65 -19.57 6.30
C PRO A 347 -18.52 -18.39 5.85
N ALA A 348 -18.29 -17.22 6.45
CA ALA A 348 -19.02 -16.00 6.14
C ALA A 348 -18.62 -15.42 4.77
N THR A 349 -19.20 -15.95 3.69
CA THR A 349 -18.95 -15.48 2.32
C THR A 349 -20.24 -15.33 1.51
N PRO A 350 -20.19 -14.53 0.43
CA PRO A 350 -21.30 -14.48 -0.51
C PRO A 350 -21.70 -15.84 -1.07
N ALA A 351 -20.72 -16.70 -1.36
CA ALA A 351 -20.95 -18.03 -1.89
C ALA A 351 -21.73 -18.93 -0.93
N THR A 352 -21.39 -18.91 0.36
CA THR A 352 -22.08 -19.69 1.39
C THR A 352 -23.52 -19.24 1.53
N LEU A 353 -23.76 -17.93 1.51
CA LEU A 353 -25.09 -17.40 1.69
C LEU A 353 -26.01 -17.72 0.51
N ASP A 354 -25.52 -17.51 -0.72
CA ASP A 354 -26.26 -17.83 -1.93
C ASP A 354 -26.66 -19.31 -1.94
N LEU A 355 -25.75 -20.17 -1.48
CA LEU A 355 -26.01 -21.60 -1.35
C LEU A 355 -27.11 -21.90 -0.33
N ILE A 356 -27.06 -21.29 0.86
CA ILE A 356 -28.11 -21.45 1.88
C ILE A 356 -29.46 -21.01 1.33
N GLN A 357 -29.51 -19.88 0.61
CA GLN A 357 -30.74 -19.40 -0.02
C GLN A 357 -31.26 -20.40 -1.07
N LYS A 358 -30.37 -20.94 -1.91
CA LYS A 358 -30.70 -21.91 -2.96
C LYS A 358 -31.16 -23.25 -2.40
N LEU A 359 -30.65 -23.65 -1.24
CA LEU A 359 -31.02 -24.89 -0.54
C LEU A 359 -32.20 -24.73 0.43
N ARG A 360 -32.75 -23.52 0.60
CA ARG A 360 -33.90 -23.31 1.50
C ARG A 360 -35.09 -24.13 0.99
N PRO A 361 -35.70 -24.99 1.83
CA PRO A 361 -36.90 -25.71 1.40
C PRO A 361 -38.00 -24.69 1.07
N PRO A 362 -38.86 -24.97 0.08
CA PRO A 362 -40.00 -24.12 -0.21
C PRO A 362 -40.82 -23.95 1.07
N THR A 363 -41.09 -22.71 1.46
CA THR A 363 -41.90 -22.43 2.64
C THR A 363 -43.33 -22.90 2.33
N PRO A 364 -43.94 -23.78 3.13
CA PRO A 364 -45.33 -24.20 2.91
C PRO A 364 -46.25 -22.98 2.80
N ALA A 365 -47.20 -23.01 1.87
CA ALA A 365 -48.14 -21.91 1.67
C ALA A 365 -48.84 -21.54 2.99
N GLY A 366 -48.77 -20.26 3.37
CA GLY A 366 -49.38 -19.75 4.61
C GLY A 366 -48.46 -19.66 5.83
N MET A 367 -47.21 -20.14 5.77
CA MET A 367 -46.23 -19.92 6.85
C MET A 367 -45.31 -18.72 6.55
N VAL A 368 -45.18 -17.80 7.52
CA VAL A 368 -44.17 -16.73 7.48
C VAL A 368 -42.85 -17.31 7.98
N SER A 369 -41.80 -17.26 7.15
CA SER A 369 -40.49 -17.73 7.58
C SER A 369 -39.86 -16.74 8.57
N LEU A 370 -39.62 -17.18 9.80
CA LEU A 370 -39.03 -16.36 10.88
C LEU A 370 -37.49 -16.25 10.81
N ALA A 371 -36.83 -17.09 10.00
CA ALA A 371 -35.38 -17.00 9.83
C ALA A 371 -35.06 -15.77 8.94
N PRO A 372 -34.12 -14.89 9.37
CA PRO A 372 -33.70 -13.75 8.57
C PRO A 372 -33.41 -14.21 7.15
N SER A 373 -33.87 -13.41 6.17
CA SER A 373 -33.52 -13.67 4.77
C SER A 373 -32.00 -13.74 4.67
N GLY A 374 -31.50 -14.58 3.75
CA GLY A 374 -30.05 -14.62 3.56
C GLY A 374 -29.51 -13.21 3.28
N VAL A 375 -30.25 -12.39 2.54
CA VAL A 375 -29.96 -10.97 2.30
C VAL A 375 -29.64 -10.20 3.59
N ALA A 376 -30.46 -10.30 4.65
CA ALA A 376 -30.20 -9.61 5.92
C ALA A 376 -28.90 -10.10 6.60
N GLN A 377 -28.59 -11.40 6.50
CA GLN A 377 -27.32 -11.93 7.00
C GLN A 377 -26.12 -11.44 6.17
N MET A 378 -26.27 -11.29 4.84
CA MET A 378 -25.25 -10.67 4.00
C MET A 378 -24.96 -9.25 4.46
N GLU A 379 -26.01 -8.46 4.63
CA GLU A 379 -25.91 -7.06 5.02
C GLU A 379 -25.21 -6.93 6.37
N MET A 380 -25.53 -7.81 7.33
CA MET A 380 -24.81 -7.88 8.60
C MET A 380 -23.33 -8.23 8.45
N LEU A 381 -22.98 -9.23 7.62
CA LEU A 381 -21.60 -9.60 7.35
C LEU A 381 -20.82 -8.48 6.65
N MET A 382 -21.43 -7.84 5.65
CA MET A 382 -20.88 -6.68 4.96
C MET A 382 -20.69 -5.50 5.91
N ALA A 383 -21.67 -5.22 6.76
CA ALA A 383 -21.59 -4.16 7.76
C ALA A 383 -20.48 -4.44 8.79
N SER A 384 -20.33 -5.69 9.24
CA SER A 384 -19.26 -6.11 10.15
C SER A 384 -17.88 -5.94 9.50
N ASN A 385 -17.70 -6.49 8.29
CA ASN A 385 -16.45 -6.35 7.53
C ASN A 385 -16.10 -4.88 7.26
N ARG A 386 -17.10 -4.07 6.90
CA ARG A 386 -16.95 -2.63 6.70
C ARG A 386 -16.55 -1.92 7.99
N THR A 387 -17.20 -2.25 9.11
CA THR A 387 -16.87 -1.67 10.42
C THR A 387 -15.44 -1.99 10.81
N ASP A 388 -14.99 -3.23 10.62
CA ASP A 388 -13.62 -3.62 10.91
C ASP A 388 -12.61 -2.98 9.96
N ALA A 389 -12.94 -2.86 8.68
CA ALA A 389 -12.11 -2.15 7.70
C ALA A 389 -11.99 -0.65 8.05
N LEU A 390 -13.09 -0.01 8.45
CA LEU A 390 -13.12 1.38 8.93
C LEU A 390 -12.29 1.56 10.20
N LYS A 391 -12.30 0.59 11.14
CA LYS A 391 -11.46 0.65 12.35
C LYS A 391 -9.97 0.59 12.01
N ARG A 392 -9.59 -0.24 11.03
CA ARG A 392 -8.19 -0.36 10.56
C ARG A 392 -7.73 0.85 9.76
N LEU A 393 -8.65 1.53 9.07
CA LEU A 393 -8.37 2.76 8.36
C LEU A 393 -8.47 3.98 9.30
N ASP A 394 -7.40 4.22 10.07
CA ASP A 394 -7.22 5.47 10.80
C ASP A 394 -6.75 6.58 9.85
N PRO A 395 -7.51 7.66 9.60
CA PRO A 395 -7.14 8.65 8.60
C PRO A 395 -5.87 9.41 8.97
N ALA A 396 -5.56 9.55 10.26
CA ALA A 396 -4.33 10.22 10.71
C ALA A 396 -3.08 9.40 10.37
N SER A 397 -3.07 8.12 10.74
CA SER A 397 -2.01 7.19 10.35
C SER A 397 -1.94 6.99 8.83
N PHE A 398 -3.09 6.95 8.17
CA PHE A 398 -3.17 6.86 6.72
C PHE A 398 -2.55 8.08 6.04
N ALA A 399 -2.89 9.30 6.46
CA ALA A 399 -2.35 10.54 5.90
C ALA A 399 -0.83 10.65 6.05
N LYS A 400 -0.28 10.17 7.18
CA LYS A 400 1.18 10.10 7.43
C LYS A 400 1.90 9.15 6.48
N ALA A 401 1.21 8.14 5.96
CA ALA A 401 1.74 7.16 5.01
C ALA A 401 1.52 7.54 3.54
N LEU A 402 0.92 8.71 3.26
CA LEU A 402 0.71 9.16 1.89
C LEU A 402 1.95 9.86 1.33
N PRO A 403 2.19 9.76 0.01
CA PRO A 403 3.39 10.32 -0.59
C PRO A 403 3.44 11.83 -0.38
N PRO A 404 4.63 12.40 -0.10
CA PRO A 404 4.81 13.85 0.00
C PRO A 404 4.79 14.50 -1.40
N LEU A 405 4.84 15.84 -1.42
CA LEU A 405 4.98 16.60 -2.67
C LEU A 405 6.26 16.18 -3.41
N GLU A 406 6.13 15.92 -4.71
CA GLU A 406 7.26 15.68 -5.59
C GLU A 406 7.93 16.98 -6.00
N ARG A 407 9.25 16.94 -6.15
CA ARG A 407 10.01 18.04 -6.76
C ARG A 407 10.24 17.72 -8.23
N ALA A 408 10.02 18.70 -9.09
CA ALA A 408 10.18 18.61 -10.54
C ALA A 408 11.65 18.55 -11.01
N ASP A 409 12.62 18.66 -10.09
CA ASP A 409 14.06 18.71 -10.37
C ASP A 409 14.67 17.36 -10.82
N ARG A 410 13.86 16.43 -11.33
CA ARG A 410 14.21 15.00 -11.47
C ARG A 410 14.01 14.51 -12.88
N SER A 411 15.03 14.74 -13.70
CA SER A 411 15.09 14.12 -15.02
C SER A 411 15.68 12.72 -14.92
N TYR A 412 15.04 11.75 -15.57
CA TYR A 412 15.72 10.68 -16.30
C TYR A 412 16.70 11.35 -17.26
N SER A 413 17.88 11.72 -16.77
CA SER A 413 18.85 12.42 -17.60
C SER A 413 19.27 11.42 -18.66
N LYS A 414 18.95 11.74 -19.93
CA LYS A 414 19.57 11.11 -21.08
C LYS A 414 21.05 11.50 -21.04
N GLN A 415 21.83 10.91 -20.13
CA GLN A 415 23.25 10.83 -20.36
C GLN A 415 23.43 10.13 -21.72
N SER A 416 24.39 10.63 -22.50
CA SER A 416 24.63 10.26 -23.89
C SER A 416 24.61 8.75 -24.11
N ALA A 417 24.43 8.31 -25.36
CA ALA A 417 24.32 6.90 -25.79
C ALA A 417 25.38 5.90 -25.26
N TRP A 418 26.32 6.34 -24.42
CA TRP A 418 27.40 5.60 -23.80
C TRP A 418 27.32 5.47 -22.25
N PHE A 419 26.47 6.22 -21.53
CA PHE A 419 26.38 6.15 -20.06
C PHE A 419 24.98 5.77 -19.59
N LYS A 420 24.89 4.86 -18.61
CA LYS A 420 23.61 4.49 -17.98
C LYS A 420 23.05 5.73 -17.28
N PRO A 421 21.73 6.02 -17.39
CA PRO A 421 21.13 7.12 -16.65
C PRO A 421 21.45 6.96 -15.16
N ASN A 422 21.88 8.07 -14.52
CA ASN A 422 22.30 8.06 -13.13
C ASN A 422 21.25 7.37 -12.24
N GLY A 423 21.71 6.50 -11.34
CA GLY A 423 20.85 5.79 -10.39
C GLY A 423 20.35 4.42 -10.85
N PHE A 424 20.50 4.04 -12.13
CA PHE A 424 20.10 2.72 -12.62
C PHE A 424 21.22 1.68 -12.55
N LYS A 425 20.86 0.46 -12.14
CA LYS A 425 21.62 -0.76 -12.43
C LYS A 425 20.67 -1.76 -13.07
N ASP A 426 21.14 -2.44 -14.10
CA ASP A 426 20.39 -3.51 -14.76
C ASP A 426 21.34 -4.64 -15.13
N LYS A 427 20.82 -5.88 -15.05
CA LYS A 427 21.48 -7.11 -15.48
C LYS A 427 20.44 -8.03 -16.11
N LYS A 428 20.81 -8.82 -17.12
CA LYS A 428 19.93 -9.88 -17.64
C LYS A 428 19.68 -10.92 -16.54
N THR A 429 18.47 -11.49 -16.50
CA THR A 429 18.19 -12.65 -15.63
C THR A 429 19.00 -13.86 -16.07
N ALA A 430 19.21 -14.83 -15.17
CA ALA A 430 20.03 -16.01 -15.45
C ALA A 430 19.51 -16.85 -16.63
N ASP A 431 18.19 -16.83 -16.87
CA ASP A 431 17.53 -17.51 -17.99
C ASP A 431 17.53 -16.69 -19.30
N GLY A 432 18.03 -15.44 -19.27
CA GLY A 432 18.07 -14.53 -20.42
C GLY A 432 16.70 -14.03 -20.90
N LYS A 433 15.59 -14.37 -20.21
CA LYS A 433 14.23 -14.01 -20.63
C LYS A 433 13.74 -12.68 -20.06
N GLY A 434 14.57 -12.01 -19.26
CA GLY A 434 14.19 -10.83 -18.52
C GLY A 434 15.37 -10.00 -18.04
N ALA A 435 15.10 -9.11 -17.09
CA ALA A 435 16.10 -8.24 -16.48
C ALA A 435 15.83 -8.07 -14.98
N SER A 436 16.91 -7.96 -14.20
CA SER A 436 16.88 -7.42 -12.84
C SER A 436 17.28 -5.95 -12.92
N ILE A 437 16.44 -5.07 -12.39
CA ILE A 437 16.53 -3.62 -12.48
C ILE A 437 16.57 -3.07 -11.05
N GLU A 438 17.48 -2.13 -10.80
CA GLU A 438 17.58 -1.35 -9.57
C GLU A 438 17.57 0.13 -9.97
N PHE A 439 16.76 0.93 -9.29
CA PHE A 439 16.83 2.39 -9.37
C PHE A 439 16.92 2.98 -7.97
N SER A 440 17.82 3.93 -7.76
CA SER A 440 18.00 4.65 -6.49
C SER A 440 18.00 6.15 -6.74
N GLY A 441 17.18 6.88 -5.99
CA GLY A 441 17.07 8.33 -6.07
C GLY A 441 17.14 8.97 -4.69
N ALA A 442 18.21 9.73 -4.42
CA ALA A 442 18.50 10.31 -3.10
C ALA A 442 17.47 11.36 -2.64
N PHE A 443 16.80 12.02 -3.59
CA PHE A 443 15.73 12.97 -3.29
C PHE A 443 14.37 12.50 -3.79
N SER A 444 14.33 11.51 -4.69
CA SER A 444 13.10 10.96 -5.28
C SER A 444 12.06 10.60 -4.22
N THR A 445 10.78 10.75 -4.53
CA THR A 445 9.72 10.11 -3.74
C THR A 445 9.73 8.62 -4.05
N HIS A 446 9.19 7.82 -3.13
CA HIS A 446 9.07 6.38 -3.33
C HIS A 446 8.37 6.06 -4.65
N ALA A 447 7.17 6.60 -4.86
CA ALA A 447 6.41 6.46 -6.08
C ALA A 447 7.14 6.89 -7.38
N ALA A 448 8.04 7.88 -7.34
CA ALA A 448 8.84 8.25 -8.52
C ALA A 448 9.90 7.20 -8.83
N VAL A 449 10.50 6.59 -7.81
CA VAL A 449 11.49 5.51 -7.98
C VAL A 449 10.83 4.26 -8.57
N GLU A 450 9.60 3.93 -8.14
CA GLU A 450 8.79 2.84 -8.70
C GLU A 450 8.56 3.04 -10.20
N GLU A 451 8.08 4.22 -10.59
CA GLU A 451 7.74 4.54 -11.98
C GLU A 451 8.98 4.59 -12.88
N MET A 452 10.11 5.08 -12.36
CA MET A 452 11.39 5.09 -13.07
C MET A 452 11.90 3.67 -13.32
N MET A 453 11.73 2.75 -12.36
CA MET A 453 12.02 1.33 -12.57
C MET A 453 11.15 0.74 -13.69
N LEU A 454 9.85 1.03 -13.70
CA LEU A 454 8.92 0.56 -14.73
C LEU A 454 9.21 1.16 -16.11
N LEU A 455 9.57 2.44 -16.18
CA LEU A 455 10.01 3.10 -17.41
C LEU A 455 11.25 2.39 -17.98
N ARG A 456 12.21 2.02 -17.12
CA ARG A 456 13.39 1.26 -17.54
C ARG A 456 13.03 -0.16 -17.98
N ALA A 457 12.10 -0.84 -17.30
CA ALA A 457 11.62 -2.16 -17.69
C ALA A 457 10.95 -2.12 -19.08
N ALA A 458 10.12 -1.12 -19.32
CA ALA A 458 9.49 -0.87 -20.62
C ALA A 458 10.53 -0.62 -21.72
N GLN A 459 11.57 0.18 -21.44
CA GLN A 459 12.66 0.40 -22.39
C GLN A 459 13.37 -0.92 -22.74
N LEU A 460 13.77 -1.70 -21.73
CA LEU A 460 14.50 -2.95 -21.94
C LEU A 460 13.66 -4.00 -22.69
N ALA A 461 12.35 -4.05 -22.45
CA ALA A 461 11.44 -4.92 -23.19
C ALA A 461 11.38 -4.52 -24.68
N ARG A 462 11.26 -3.22 -24.96
CA ARG A 462 11.26 -2.67 -26.33
C ARG A 462 12.59 -2.92 -27.05
N ASP A 463 13.72 -2.70 -26.37
CA ASP A 463 15.06 -2.98 -26.89
C ASP A 463 15.24 -4.49 -27.21
N ALA A 464 14.55 -5.37 -26.47
CA ALA A 464 14.50 -6.81 -26.72
C ALA A 464 13.46 -7.23 -27.78
N GLY A 465 12.74 -6.29 -28.40
CA GLY A 465 11.68 -6.57 -29.37
C GLY A 465 10.44 -7.24 -28.77
N LYS A 466 10.22 -7.07 -27.45
CA LYS A 466 9.11 -7.68 -26.72
C LYS A 466 8.02 -6.64 -26.43
N PRO A 467 6.74 -6.94 -26.70
CA PRO A 467 5.63 -5.99 -26.54
C PRO A 467 5.23 -5.75 -25.07
N GLY A 468 5.66 -6.60 -24.13
CA GLY A 468 5.31 -6.46 -22.73
C GLY A 468 6.28 -7.13 -21.76
N PHE A 469 6.01 -6.92 -20.48
CA PHE A 469 6.76 -7.51 -19.38
C PHE A 469 5.87 -7.78 -18.16
N VAL A 470 6.28 -8.73 -17.32
CA VAL A 470 5.67 -9.03 -16.02
C VAL A 470 6.67 -8.80 -14.90
N ILE A 471 6.21 -8.33 -13.75
CA ILE A 471 7.03 -8.24 -12.54
C ILE A 471 7.00 -9.61 -11.86
N ARG A 472 8.17 -10.22 -11.67
CA ARG A 472 8.33 -11.50 -10.98
C ARG A 472 8.64 -11.32 -9.51
N LYS A 473 9.49 -10.34 -9.21
CA LYS A 473 9.87 -9.96 -7.85
C LYS A 473 10.04 -8.46 -7.80
N ARG A 474 9.74 -7.89 -6.64
CA ARG A 474 9.94 -6.49 -6.37
C ARG A 474 10.30 -6.31 -4.90
N ALA A 475 11.16 -5.35 -4.63
CA ALA A 475 11.41 -4.88 -3.29
C ALA A 475 11.70 -3.38 -3.32
N ASP A 476 11.08 -2.66 -2.39
CA ASP A 476 11.26 -1.24 -2.20
C ASP A 476 11.94 -0.95 -0.88
N TYR A 477 12.76 0.10 -0.87
CA TYR A 477 13.59 0.47 0.26
C TYR A 477 13.55 1.97 0.47
N GLN A 478 13.37 2.39 1.71
CA GLN A 478 13.71 3.74 2.16
C GLN A 478 15.19 3.77 2.54
N GLN A 479 15.93 4.72 1.96
CA GLN A 479 17.34 4.91 2.25
C GLN A 479 17.48 5.92 3.38
N TYR A 480 18.43 5.69 4.28
CA TYR A 480 18.76 6.64 5.35
C TYR A 480 20.25 6.98 5.28
N MET A 481 20.57 8.24 5.47
CA MET A 481 21.92 8.69 5.77
C MET A 481 22.08 8.69 7.30
N VAL A 482 22.98 7.83 7.77
CA VAL A 482 23.34 7.72 9.19
C VAL A 482 24.67 8.44 9.38
N GLN A 483 24.68 9.51 10.18
CA GLN A 483 25.92 10.13 10.62
C GLN A 483 26.37 9.46 11.91
N THR A 484 27.64 9.10 11.99
CA THR A 484 28.23 8.47 13.18
C THR A 484 29.35 9.32 13.75
N MET A 485 29.48 9.34 15.08
CA MET A 485 30.60 9.93 15.80
C MET A 485 31.19 8.85 16.69
N TYR A 486 32.47 8.53 16.50
CA TYR A 486 33.15 7.42 17.19
C TYR A 486 32.43 6.06 17.04
N GLY A 487 31.82 5.80 15.88
CA GLY A 487 31.09 4.56 15.59
C GLY A 487 29.68 4.48 16.18
N ALA A 488 29.25 5.47 16.97
CA ALA A 488 27.87 5.59 17.45
C ALA A 488 27.03 6.46 16.51
N GLU A 489 25.80 6.03 16.22
CA GLU A 489 24.81 6.82 15.46
C GLU A 489 24.47 8.12 16.21
N ILE A 490 24.76 9.27 15.61
CA ILE A 490 24.41 10.60 16.15
C ILE A 490 23.17 11.19 15.48
N SER A 491 22.94 10.84 14.21
CA SER A 491 21.78 11.29 13.47
C SER A 491 21.42 10.29 12.36
N ARG A 492 20.13 10.22 12.06
CA ARG A 492 19.58 9.47 10.94
C ARG A 492 18.61 10.39 10.21
N SER A 493 18.80 10.51 8.91
CA SER A 493 17.94 11.30 8.04
C SER A 493 17.54 10.46 6.84
N ALA A 494 16.29 10.60 6.38
CA ALA A 494 15.86 9.97 5.14
C ALA A 494 16.69 10.53 3.97
N ASN A 495 17.20 9.63 3.13
CA ASN A 495 18.09 9.93 2.01
C ASN A 495 17.60 9.26 0.72
N GLY A 496 16.30 9.39 0.47
CA GLY A 496 15.66 8.92 -0.75
C GLY A 496 15.17 7.48 -0.68
N PHE A 497 14.92 6.91 -1.86
CA PHE A 497 14.35 5.57 -2.00
C PHE A 497 15.07 4.78 -3.08
N LYS A 498 14.93 3.46 -2.99
CA LYS A 498 15.43 2.50 -3.96
C LYS A 498 14.36 1.46 -4.25
N THR A 499 14.15 1.15 -5.52
CA THR A 499 13.30 0.04 -5.95
C THR A 499 14.16 -0.93 -6.73
N THR A 500 13.99 -2.21 -6.43
CA THR A 500 14.54 -3.32 -7.20
C THR A 500 13.42 -4.19 -7.74
N ALA A 501 13.56 -4.69 -8.96
CA ALA A 501 12.62 -5.61 -9.54
C ALA A 501 13.31 -6.64 -10.44
N GLU A 502 12.77 -7.86 -10.48
CA GLU A 502 13.04 -8.83 -11.54
C GLU A 502 11.82 -8.85 -12.47
N VAL A 503 12.05 -8.54 -13.75
CA VAL A 503 11.01 -8.55 -14.77
C VAL A 503 11.29 -9.65 -15.79
N GLN A 504 10.23 -10.27 -16.32
CA GLN A 504 10.32 -11.18 -17.44
C GLN A 504 9.63 -10.55 -18.65
N PHE A 505 10.29 -10.58 -19.81
CA PHE A 505 9.71 -10.09 -21.05
C PHE A 505 8.81 -11.15 -21.67
N VAL A 506 7.71 -10.72 -22.29
CA VAL A 506 6.68 -11.60 -22.85
C VAL A 506 6.28 -11.18 -24.26
N ASP A 507 5.92 -12.15 -25.09
CA ASP A 507 5.56 -11.95 -26.51
C ASP A 507 4.10 -11.52 -26.73
N THR A 508 3.24 -11.66 -25.72
CA THR A 508 1.81 -11.37 -25.86
C THR A 508 1.48 -10.03 -25.18
N PRO A 509 1.09 -8.99 -25.94
CA PRO A 509 0.53 -7.79 -25.35
C PRO A 509 -0.86 -8.06 -24.74
N PRO A 510 -1.25 -7.35 -23.68
CA PRO A 510 -2.28 -7.75 -22.71
C PRO A 510 -3.75 -7.60 -23.15
N GLU A 511 -4.10 -7.64 -24.44
CA GLU A 511 -5.52 -7.49 -24.81
C GLU A 511 -6.43 -8.58 -24.21
N VAL A 512 -5.86 -9.70 -23.71
CA VAL A 512 -6.64 -10.81 -23.10
C VAL A 512 -5.97 -11.48 -21.88
N ALA A 513 -4.77 -11.09 -21.43
CA ALA A 513 -4.02 -11.86 -20.41
C ALA A 513 -4.11 -11.26 -19.00
N ASP A 514 -5.07 -11.73 -18.18
CA ASP A 514 -5.16 -11.73 -16.70
C ASP A 514 -4.77 -10.45 -15.90
N GLY A 515 -4.48 -9.33 -16.55
CA GLY A 515 -4.15 -8.06 -15.93
C GLY A 515 -2.79 -8.00 -15.21
N LEU A 516 -1.88 -8.97 -15.40
CA LEU A 516 -0.55 -8.99 -14.77
C LEU A 516 0.59 -8.56 -15.70
N VAL A 517 0.31 -8.37 -16.99
CA VAL A 517 1.29 -8.01 -18.02
C VAL A 517 1.22 -6.51 -18.30
N PHE A 518 2.35 -5.83 -18.20
CA PHE A 518 2.50 -4.46 -18.65
C PHE A 518 2.74 -4.40 -20.15
N ASN A 519 1.98 -3.57 -20.86
CA ASN A 519 2.28 -3.19 -22.24
C ASN A 519 3.47 -2.20 -22.23
N ALA A 520 4.58 -2.59 -22.85
CA ALA A 520 5.83 -1.82 -22.78
C ALA A 520 5.71 -0.45 -23.47
N ASP A 521 5.06 -0.37 -24.63
CA ASP A 521 4.89 0.89 -25.34
C ASP A 521 3.96 1.84 -24.57
N LYS A 522 2.89 1.32 -23.95
CA LYS A 522 2.00 2.14 -23.13
C LYS A 522 2.73 2.72 -21.92
N VAL A 523 3.45 1.89 -21.16
CA VAL A 523 4.24 2.35 -20.00
C VAL A 523 5.25 3.42 -20.43
N TRP A 524 5.95 3.20 -21.54
CA TRP A 524 6.89 4.16 -22.08
C TRP A 524 6.22 5.49 -22.47
N ASN A 525 5.10 5.44 -23.18
CA ASN A 525 4.40 6.63 -23.65
C ASN A 525 3.79 7.44 -22.49
N ASP A 526 3.30 6.76 -21.45
CA ASP A 526 2.73 7.42 -20.28
C ASP A 526 3.80 8.06 -19.37
N LEU A 527 4.96 7.40 -19.19
CA LEU A 527 5.98 7.83 -18.23
C LEU A 527 7.13 8.64 -18.83
N SER A 528 7.50 8.41 -20.09
CA SER A 528 8.64 9.11 -20.70
C SER A 528 8.47 10.63 -20.80
N PRO A 529 7.29 11.22 -21.11
CA PRO A 529 7.13 12.68 -21.16
C PRO A 529 7.37 13.35 -19.80
N ILE A 530 7.09 12.62 -18.71
CA ILE A 530 7.18 13.09 -17.33
C ILE A 530 8.63 13.10 -16.88
N TYR A 531 9.36 12.03 -17.15
CA TYR A 531 10.70 11.85 -16.59
C TYR A 531 11.83 12.20 -17.55
N THR A 532 11.63 12.17 -18.87
CA THR A 532 12.72 12.41 -19.85
C THR A 532 12.76 13.83 -20.39
N THR A 533 11.70 14.61 -20.22
CA THR A 533 11.67 16.02 -20.63
C THR A 533 12.37 16.84 -19.54
N PRO A 534 13.39 17.67 -19.84
CA PRO A 534 13.90 18.62 -18.87
C PRO A 534 12.73 19.46 -18.38
N ALA A 535 12.49 19.53 -17.06
CA ALA A 535 11.47 20.40 -16.50
C ALA A 535 11.70 21.81 -17.09
N GLN A 536 10.77 22.27 -17.92
CA GLN A 536 10.88 23.59 -18.53
C GLN A 536 10.89 24.58 -17.38
N GLY A 537 12.04 25.19 -17.12
CA GLY A 537 12.25 26.08 -15.99
C GLY A 537 11.27 27.24 -16.02
N LYS A 538 10.17 27.10 -15.28
CA LYS A 538 9.38 28.20 -14.75
C LYS A 538 9.47 28.08 -13.22
N SER A 539 10.61 28.48 -12.68
CA SER A 539 10.75 28.80 -11.26
C SER A 539 10.35 30.25 -11.04
#